data_AF-A0A8T2YH45-F1
#
_entry.id   AF-A0A8T2YH45-F1
#
_cell.length_a   1.000
_cell.length_b   1.000
_cell.length_c   1.000
_cell.angle_alpha   90.00
_cell.angle_beta   90.00
_cell.angle_gamma   90.00
#
_symmetry.space_group_name_H-M   'P 1'
#
loop_
_entity.id
_entity.type
_entity.pdbx_description
1 polymer ?
#
loop_
_entity_poly.entity_id
_entity_poly.type
_entity_poly.pdbx_seq_one_letter_code
_entity_poly.pdbx_strand_id
1 'polypeptide(L)'
;MASSSSSSSHQTRVPFPSDPGGKPLDHDVPIHVVTEPSQLPVEFLNPSAAKQLIIGFDCEGVNLCRHGALCIMQLAFPDAIYLVDAINGGESLIKACKPALESSYITKVIHDCKRDSEALYFQFGIKLHNVVDTQIAYSLLEEQEGRTRLPGDYISFVGLLADPRYCGVSYLEKEEVRVLLRQDPMFWKYRPLSEMMIRAAADDVRFLLCIYYKMMEKLNERSLWYLAVRGALYSRCFCINENNYADWPDIPPIPGFMFYQPIHSALLLVSQSSWNRVTKDLDCMPCCF
;
A
#
# COMPACT_ATOMS: atom_id res chain seq x y z
N MET A 1 42.84 18.52 -5.25
CA MET A 1 42.55 17.07 -5.22
C MET A 1 41.06 16.92 -5.03
N ALA A 2 40.33 16.60 -6.11
CA ALA A 2 38.90 16.37 -6.04
C ALA A 2 38.69 14.95 -5.49
N SER A 3 38.10 14.84 -4.30
CA SER A 3 37.63 13.58 -3.75
C SER A 3 36.40 13.14 -4.54
N SER A 4 36.56 12.12 -5.37
CA SER A 4 35.46 11.39 -6.00
C SER A 4 34.57 10.79 -4.92
N SER A 5 33.39 11.36 -4.71
CA SER A 5 32.34 10.74 -3.88
C SER A 5 31.87 9.46 -4.59
N SER A 6 32.27 8.30 -4.08
CA SER A 6 31.70 7.03 -4.52
C SER A 6 30.22 7.03 -4.17
N SER A 7 29.33 7.21 -5.15
CA SER A 7 27.91 6.95 -4.93
C SER A 7 27.76 5.44 -4.70
N SER A 8 27.61 5.02 -3.45
CA SER A 8 27.19 3.64 -3.17
C SER A 8 25.80 3.47 -3.77
N SER A 9 25.69 2.75 -4.87
CA SER A 9 24.39 2.40 -5.45
C SER A 9 23.72 1.40 -4.51
N HIS A 10 22.76 1.85 -3.71
CA HIS A 10 21.95 0.93 -2.91
C HIS A 10 21.17 0.01 -3.86
N GLN A 11 21.18 -1.28 -3.57
CA GLN A 11 20.47 -2.29 -4.35
C GLN A 11 19.72 -3.23 -3.41
N THR A 12 18.62 -3.80 -3.88
CA THR A 12 17.92 -4.88 -3.20
C THR A 12 17.34 -5.85 -4.20
N ARG A 13 17.04 -7.06 -3.75
CA ARG A 13 16.43 -8.10 -4.57
C ARG A 13 14.92 -7.92 -4.57
N VAL A 14 14.30 -7.83 -5.75
CA VAL A 14 12.84 -7.90 -5.89
C VAL A 14 12.47 -9.29 -6.43
N PRO A 15 11.64 -10.06 -5.71
CA PRO A 15 11.16 -11.33 -6.25
C PRO A 15 10.08 -11.06 -7.30
N PHE A 16 10.19 -11.66 -8.48
CA PHE A 16 9.09 -11.76 -9.44
C PHE A 16 8.54 -13.19 -9.51
N PRO A 17 7.24 -13.37 -9.82
CA PRO A 17 6.72 -14.70 -10.15
C PRO A 17 7.51 -15.24 -11.34
N SER A 18 8.08 -16.45 -11.19
CA SER A 18 8.69 -17.14 -12.33
C SER A 18 7.63 -17.47 -13.37
N ASP A 19 8.00 -17.49 -14.66
CA ASP A 19 7.21 -18.19 -15.67
C ASP A 19 6.94 -19.64 -15.24
N PRO A 20 5.82 -20.27 -15.66
CA PRO A 20 5.53 -21.68 -15.35
C PRO A 20 6.67 -22.59 -15.87
N GLY A 21 7.57 -23.01 -14.97
CA GLY A 21 8.75 -23.84 -15.27
C GLY A 21 10.11 -23.12 -15.21
N GLY A 22 10.15 -21.81 -14.93
CA GLY A 22 11.37 -21.03 -14.75
C GLY A 22 11.83 -20.90 -13.30
N LYS A 23 13.14 -20.70 -13.07
CA LYS A 23 13.64 -20.20 -11.77
C LYS A 23 13.12 -18.77 -11.55
N PRO A 24 12.89 -18.33 -10.30
CA PRO A 24 12.56 -16.93 -10.00
C PRO A 24 13.58 -16.03 -10.69
N LEU A 25 13.10 -15.08 -11.50
CA LEU A 25 13.93 -13.98 -11.99
C LEU A 25 14.10 -13.00 -10.83
N ASP A 26 14.86 -13.43 -9.83
CA ASP A 26 15.37 -12.57 -8.78
C ASP A 26 16.47 -11.71 -9.39
N HIS A 27 16.19 -10.45 -9.67
CA HIS A 27 17.21 -9.48 -10.04
C HIS A 27 17.38 -8.41 -8.96
N ASP A 28 18.62 -7.96 -8.82
CA ASP A 28 18.93 -6.82 -7.97
C ASP A 28 18.45 -5.55 -8.70
N VAL A 29 17.60 -4.79 -8.02
CA VAL A 29 17.12 -3.49 -8.50
C VAL A 29 17.78 -2.37 -7.69
N PRO A 30 18.03 -1.20 -8.29
CA PRO A 30 18.51 -0.03 -7.56
C PRO A 30 17.45 0.50 -6.58
N ILE A 31 17.92 1.04 -5.47
CA ILE A 31 17.13 1.87 -4.55
C ILE A 31 17.58 3.33 -4.71
N HIS A 32 16.63 4.19 -5.06
CA HIS A 32 16.84 5.63 -5.25
C HIS A 32 16.27 6.41 -4.07
N VAL A 33 17.09 7.21 -3.39
CA VAL A 33 16.59 8.24 -2.48
C VAL A 33 16.23 9.48 -3.31
N VAL A 34 14.96 9.85 -3.29
CA VAL A 34 14.38 10.91 -4.13
C VAL A 34 14.15 12.15 -3.28
N THR A 35 14.74 13.27 -3.68
CA THR A 35 14.57 14.60 -3.07
C THR A 35 13.97 15.61 -4.05
N GLU A 36 13.90 15.28 -5.34
CA GLU A 36 13.34 16.13 -6.39
C GLU A 36 12.40 15.32 -7.30
N PRO A 37 11.29 15.92 -7.80
CA PRO A 37 10.34 15.21 -8.67
C PRO A 37 10.98 14.62 -9.93
N SER A 38 11.98 15.28 -10.50
CA SER A 38 12.69 14.85 -11.72
C SER A 38 13.38 13.48 -11.60
N GLN A 39 13.58 12.99 -10.37
CA GLN A 39 14.19 11.69 -10.10
C GLN A 39 13.17 10.53 -10.11
N LEU A 40 11.87 10.83 -10.24
CA LEU A 40 10.81 9.82 -10.34
C LEU A 40 10.52 9.46 -11.80
N PRO A 41 9.98 8.25 -12.06
CA PRO A 41 9.56 7.85 -13.40
C PRO A 41 8.53 8.84 -14.01
N VAL A 42 8.72 9.19 -15.28
CA VAL A 42 7.86 10.17 -15.98
C VAL A 42 6.42 9.68 -16.04
N GLU A 43 6.22 8.37 -16.20
CA GLU A 43 4.91 7.72 -16.25
C GLU A 43 4.20 7.66 -14.90
N PHE A 44 4.96 7.73 -13.80
CA PHE A 44 4.40 7.92 -12.48
C PHE A 44 3.92 9.35 -12.32
N LEU A 45 4.73 10.34 -12.69
CA LEU A 45 4.36 11.76 -12.59
C LEU A 45 3.22 12.16 -13.55
N ASN A 46 3.14 11.50 -14.71
CA ASN A 46 2.17 11.78 -15.77
C ASN A 46 1.40 10.50 -16.14
N PRO A 47 0.52 10.01 -15.25
CA PRO A 47 -0.23 8.78 -15.51
C PRO A 47 -1.16 8.95 -16.71
N SER A 48 -1.26 7.91 -17.55
CA SER A 48 -2.12 7.93 -18.73
C SER A 48 -2.77 6.57 -18.99
N ALA A 49 -3.90 6.57 -19.69
CA ALA A 49 -4.58 5.35 -20.10
C ALA A 49 -3.72 4.46 -21.03
N ALA A 50 -2.73 5.04 -21.73
CA ALA A 50 -1.86 4.32 -22.65
C ALA A 50 -0.86 3.40 -21.93
N LYS A 51 -0.56 3.67 -20.65
CA LYS A 51 0.38 2.88 -19.86
C LYS A 51 -0.11 2.78 -18.42
N GLN A 52 -0.68 1.62 -18.10
CA GLN A 52 -1.06 1.29 -16.74
C GLN A 52 0.16 0.82 -15.95
N LEU A 53 0.23 1.20 -14.67
CA LEU A 53 1.29 0.80 -13.76
C LEU A 53 0.70 0.06 -12.56
N ILE A 54 1.48 -0.86 -12.01
CA ILE A 54 1.20 -1.50 -10.73
C ILE A 54 2.45 -1.29 -9.89
N ILE A 55 2.29 -0.65 -8.73
CA ILE A 55 3.39 -0.31 -7.84
C ILE A 55 3.11 -0.82 -6.43
N GLY A 56 4.16 -1.26 -5.73
CA GLY A 56 4.10 -1.40 -4.28
C GLY A 56 4.20 -0.02 -3.63
N PHE A 57 3.43 0.22 -2.58
CA PHE A 57 3.35 1.51 -1.92
C PHE A 57 3.27 1.34 -0.40
N ASP A 58 3.99 2.19 0.32
CA ASP A 58 3.93 2.30 1.78
C ASP A 58 4.29 3.75 2.19
N CYS A 59 4.01 4.12 3.44
CA CYS A 59 4.50 5.36 4.04
C CYS A 59 5.04 5.13 5.45
N GLU A 60 6.07 5.88 5.82
CA GLU A 60 6.63 5.85 7.16
C GLU A 60 6.81 7.27 7.72
N GLY A 61 6.71 7.40 9.03
CA GLY A 61 6.66 8.72 9.66
C GLY A 61 6.64 8.71 11.18
N VAL A 62 6.41 9.90 11.75
CA VAL A 62 6.24 10.07 13.20
C VAL A 62 4.75 10.11 13.49
N ASN A 63 4.26 9.13 14.26
CA ASN A 63 2.84 8.96 14.56
C ASN A 63 1.98 9.12 13.29
N LEU A 64 2.30 8.37 12.23
CA LEU A 64 1.74 8.55 10.89
C LEU A 64 0.20 8.54 10.91
N CYS A 65 -0.39 9.73 10.81
CA CYS A 65 -1.82 10.00 10.79
C CYS A 65 -2.04 11.48 10.43
N ARG A 66 -3.27 11.99 10.57
CA ARG A 66 -3.61 13.41 10.31
C ARG A 66 -2.81 14.45 11.12
N HIS A 67 -2.36 14.09 12.33
CA HIS A 67 -1.64 14.99 13.25
C HIS A 67 -0.15 14.63 13.38
N GLY A 68 0.28 13.56 12.71
CA GLY A 68 1.67 13.15 12.67
C GLY A 68 2.45 13.86 11.56
N ALA A 69 3.53 13.21 11.13
CA ALA A 69 4.34 13.68 10.01
C ALA A 69 4.73 12.51 9.11
N LEU A 70 4.34 12.56 7.84
CA LEU A 70 4.90 11.69 6.79
C LEU A 70 6.37 12.09 6.58
N CYS A 71 7.28 11.12 6.70
CA CYS A 71 8.71 11.37 6.59
C CYS A 71 9.31 10.75 5.33
N ILE A 72 8.77 9.62 4.87
CA ILE A 72 9.21 8.91 3.69
C ILE A 72 8.01 8.19 3.07
N MET A 73 7.98 8.14 1.74
CA MET A 73 7.02 7.36 0.96
C MET A 73 7.79 6.40 0.07
N GLN A 74 7.46 5.11 0.14
CA GLN A 74 8.19 4.04 -0.55
C GLN A 74 7.39 3.60 -1.77
N LEU A 75 8.05 3.52 -2.94
CA LEU A 75 7.43 3.10 -4.20
C LEU A 75 8.25 1.95 -4.79
N ALA A 76 7.67 0.76 -4.89
CA ALA A 76 8.29 -0.37 -5.56
C ALA A 76 7.76 -0.51 -7.00
N PHE A 77 8.68 -0.42 -7.96
CA PHE A 77 8.45 -0.72 -9.37
C PHE A 77 9.10 -2.08 -9.70
N PRO A 78 8.78 -2.68 -10.87
CA PRO A 78 9.42 -3.92 -11.30
C PRO A 78 10.95 -3.86 -11.38
N ASP A 79 11.50 -2.68 -11.66
CA ASP A 79 12.90 -2.45 -12.01
C ASP A 79 13.64 -1.54 -11.04
N ALA A 80 12.97 -0.93 -10.06
CA ALA A 80 13.58 -0.01 -9.09
C ALA A 80 12.69 0.20 -7.85
N ILE A 81 13.30 0.64 -6.75
CA ILE A 81 12.59 1.18 -5.59
C ILE A 81 12.93 2.65 -5.42
N TYR A 82 11.92 3.48 -5.19
CA TYR A 82 12.07 4.90 -4.94
C TYR A 82 11.64 5.22 -3.51
N LEU A 83 12.56 5.79 -2.74
CA LEU A 83 12.37 6.27 -1.39
C LEU A 83 12.21 7.79 -1.44
N VAL A 84 10.96 8.25 -1.49
CA VAL A 84 10.60 9.66 -1.61
C VAL A 84 10.76 10.34 -0.25
N ASP A 85 11.79 11.16 -0.11
CA ASP A 85 12.16 11.84 1.12
C ASP A 85 11.30 13.10 1.32
N ALA A 86 10.23 12.96 2.10
CA ALA A 86 9.32 14.06 2.40
C ALA A 86 9.96 15.20 3.22
N ILE A 87 11.06 14.93 3.92
CA ILE A 87 11.74 15.91 4.77
C ILE A 87 12.65 16.80 3.93
N ASN A 88 13.56 16.21 3.16
CA ASN A 88 14.48 16.99 2.34
C ASN A 88 13.84 17.50 1.05
N GLY A 89 12.94 16.73 0.42
CA GLY A 89 12.20 17.17 -0.78
C GLY A 89 10.98 18.03 -0.49
N GLY A 90 10.52 18.03 0.77
CA GLY A 90 9.42 18.86 1.24
C GLY A 90 8.07 18.57 0.59
N GLU A 91 7.12 19.47 0.85
CA GLU A 91 5.72 19.35 0.40
C GLU A 91 5.59 19.30 -1.14
N SER A 92 6.46 20.03 -1.85
CA SER A 92 6.43 20.11 -3.31
C SER A 92 6.69 18.74 -3.97
N LEU A 93 7.61 17.95 -3.41
CA LEU A 93 7.90 16.60 -3.88
C LEU A 93 6.72 15.66 -3.67
N ILE A 94 6.11 15.69 -2.48
CA ILE A 94 4.95 14.84 -2.18
C ILE A 94 3.75 15.21 -3.06
N LYS A 95 3.49 16.50 -3.24
CA LYS A 95 2.43 16.98 -4.14
C LYS A 95 2.69 16.65 -5.60
N ALA A 96 3.94 16.56 -6.06
CA ALA A 96 4.26 16.11 -7.41
C ALA A 96 3.83 14.64 -7.65
N CYS A 97 3.68 13.84 -6.60
CA CYS A 97 3.18 12.46 -6.68
C CYS A 97 1.66 12.37 -6.76
N LYS A 98 0.93 13.46 -6.48
CA LYS A 98 -0.55 13.48 -6.43
C LYS A 98 -1.21 12.92 -7.70
N PRO A 99 -0.80 13.28 -8.94
CA PRO A 99 -1.40 12.71 -10.14
C PRO A 99 -1.38 11.18 -10.13
N ALA A 100 -0.27 10.59 -9.71
CA ALA A 100 -0.08 9.14 -9.64
C ALA A 100 -0.98 8.47 -8.57
N LEU A 101 -0.97 9.05 -7.37
CA LEU A 101 -1.65 8.49 -6.20
C LEU A 101 -3.17 8.57 -6.33
N GLU A 102 -3.69 9.58 -7.02
CA GLU A 102 -5.12 9.73 -7.31
C GLU A 102 -5.57 9.05 -8.62
N SER A 103 -4.62 8.57 -9.43
CA SER A 103 -4.93 7.99 -10.76
C SER A 103 -5.58 6.61 -10.70
N SER A 104 -6.56 6.40 -11.59
CA SER A 104 -7.15 5.08 -11.90
C SER A 104 -6.28 4.23 -12.83
N TYR A 105 -5.22 4.80 -13.41
CA TYR A 105 -4.28 4.09 -14.31
C TYR A 105 -3.10 3.48 -13.57
N ILE A 106 -2.91 3.84 -12.30
CA ILE A 106 -1.84 3.30 -11.46
C ILE A 106 -2.50 2.56 -10.30
N THR A 107 -2.26 1.26 -10.19
CA THR A 107 -2.68 0.44 -9.06
C THR A 107 -1.65 0.54 -7.95
N LYS A 108 -2.09 0.93 -6.75
CA LYS A 108 -1.22 0.97 -5.56
C LYS A 108 -1.48 -0.29 -4.74
N VAL A 109 -0.51 -1.21 -4.74
CA VAL A 109 -0.52 -2.41 -3.89
C VAL A 109 0.04 -2.01 -2.53
N ILE A 110 -0.76 -2.16 -1.48
CA ILE A 110 -0.45 -1.70 -0.11
C ILE A 110 -0.79 -2.82 0.87
N HIS A 111 -0.21 -2.79 2.07
CA HIS A 111 -0.66 -3.62 3.18
C HIS A 111 -1.23 -2.73 4.30
N ASP A 112 -2.55 -2.76 4.49
CA ASP A 112 -3.28 -1.90 5.44
C ASP A 112 -3.12 -0.38 5.21
N CYS A 113 -3.72 0.12 4.12
CA CYS A 113 -3.52 1.50 3.65
C CYS A 113 -4.12 2.63 4.52
N LYS A 114 -4.79 2.32 5.64
CA LYS A 114 -5.68 3.26 6.35
C LYS A 114 -4.93 4.50 6.87
N ARG A 115 -3.76 4.32 7.48
CA ARG A 115 -2.97 5.41 8.07
C ARG A 115 -2.16 6.17 7.02
N ASP A 116 -1.68 5.50 5.98
CA ASP A 116 -1.00 6.15 4.85
C ASP A 116 -1.95 7.12 4.16
N SER A 117 -3.16 6.66 3.86
CA SER A 117 -4.18 7.48 3.22
C SER A 117 -4.62 8.65 4.10
N GLU A 118 -4.78 8.45 5.42
CA GLU A 118 -5.09 9.54 6.35
C GLU A 118 -3.99 10.62 6.35
N ALA A 119 -2.73 10.22 6.40
CA ALA A 119 -1.60 11.14 6.36
C ALA A 119 -1.55 11.90 5.03
N LEU A 120 -1.63 11.20 3.90
CA LEU A 120 -1.68 11.80 2.56
C LEU A 120 -2.82 12.82 2.41
N TYR A 121 -4.01 12.46 2.89
CA TYR A 121 -5.20 13.29 2.77
C TYR A 121 -5.09 14.58 3.60
N PHE A 122 -4.81 14.48 4.90
CA PHE A 122 -4.82 15.65 5.78
C PHE A 122 -3.55 16.50 5.68
N GLN A 123 -2.38 15.91 5.40
CA GLN A 123 -1.13 16.65 5.34
C GLN A 123 -0.87 17.23 3.93
N PHE A 124 -1.35 16.59 2.86
CA PHE A 124 -1.02 16.98 1.48
C PHE A 124 -2.23 17.15 0.55
N GLY A 125 -3.45 16.86 1.02
CA GLY A 125 -4.66 16.94 0.20
C GLY A 125 -4.69 15.89 -0.92
N ILE A 126 -4.10 14.71 -0.70
CA ILE A 126 -4.01 13.62 -1.68
C ILE A 126 -5.01 12.52 -1.33
N LYS A 127 -5.87 12.13 -2.29
CA LYS A 127 -6.87 11.07 -2.13
C LYS A 127 -6.37 9.79 -2.78
N LEU A 128 -5.86 8.89 -1.97
CA LEU A 128 -5.36 7.61 -2.45
C LEU A 128 -6.48 6.83 -3.17
N HIS A 129 -6.26 6.46 -4.43
CA HIS A 129 -7.26 5.83 -5.29
C HIS A 129 -6.70 4.56 -5.96
N ASN A 130 -7.55 3.67 -6.46
CA ASN A 130 -7.15 2.42 -7.13
C ASN A 130 -6.15 1.58 -6.29
N VAL A 131 -6.56 1.32 -5.04
CA VAL A 131 -5.77 0.56 -4.06
C VAL A 131 -6.13 -0.92 -4.10
N VAL A 132 -5.10 -1.76 -4.07
CA VAL A 132 -5.22 -3.18 -3.77
C VAL A 132 -4.54 -3.42 -2.42
N ASP A 133 -5.37 -3.65 -1.40
CA ASP A 133 -4.90 -3.91 -0.04
C ASP A 133 -4.68 -5.40 0.18
N THR A 134 -3.43 -5.80 0.39
CA THR A 134 -3.03 -7.20 0.55
C THR A 134 -3.56 -7.85 1.83
N GLN A 135 -3.84 -7.07 2.89
CA GLN A 135 -4.45 -7.58 4.12
C GLN A 135 -5.93 -7.95 3.86
N ILE A 136 -6.64 -7.13 3.08
CA ILE A 136 -8.00 -7.41 2.63
C ILE A 136 -8.02 -8.62 1.69
N ALA A 137 -7.11 -8.65 0.70
CA ALA A 137 -7.01 -9.75 -0.26
C ALA A 137 -6.74 -11.09 0.43
N TYR A 138 -5.85 -11.12 1.43
CA TYR A 138 -5.62 -12.30 2.26
C TYR A 138 -6.91 -12.75 2.96
N SER A 139 -7.63 -11.83 3.60
CA SER A 139 -8.90 -12.12 4.28
C SER A 139 -9.91 -12.78 3.35
N LEU A 140 -10.06 -12.24 2.14
CA LEU A 140 -10.98 -12.76 1.13
C LEU A 140 -10.57 -14.16 0.64
N LEU A 141 -9.28 -14.43 0.51
CA LEU A 141 -8.79 -15.77 0.16
C LEU A 141 -9.08 -16.79 1.26
N GLU A 142 -8.94 -16.43 2.54
CA GLU A 142 -9.33 -17.30 3.65
C GLU A 142 -10.85 -17.55 3.67
N GLU A 143 -11.66 -16.52 3.41
CA GLU A 143 -13.11 -16.63 3.28
C GLU A 143 -13.50 -17.58 2.12
N GLN A 144 -12.82 -17.48 0.96
CA GLN A 144 -13.03 -18.38 -0.19
C GLN A 144 -12.74 -19.85 0.13
N GLU A 145 -11.77 -20.11 1.01
CA GLU A 145 -11.42 -21.45 1.47
C GLU A 145 -12.34 -21.96 2.61
N GLY A 146 -13.38 -21.20 2.96
CA GLY A 146 -14.37 -21.58 3.97
C GLY A 146 -13.92 -21.35 5.41
N ARG A 147 -12.84 -20.58 5.62
CA ARG A 147 -12.37 -20.26 6.97
C ARG A 147 -13.16 -19.09 7.53
N THR A 148 -13.75 -19.27 8.71
CA THR A 148 -14.46 -18.21 9.42
C THR A 148 -13.45 -17.35 10.19
N ARG A 149 -13.34 -16.07 9.85
CA ARG A 149 -12.53 -15.12 10.62
C ARG A 149 -13.30 -14.55 11.81
N LEU A 150 -12.59 -14.38 12.92
CA LEU A 150 -13.07 -13.60 14.04
C LEU A 150 -12.76 -12.12 13.80
N PRO A 151 -13.61 -11.19 14.29
CA PRO A 151 -13.26 -9.76 14.30
C PRO A 151 -11.90 -9.53 14.96
N GLY A 152 -11.04 -8.70 14.36
CA GLY A 152 -9.70 -8.43 14.86
C GLY A 152 -8.58 -9.38 14.40
N ASP A 153 -8.88 -10.46 13.68
CA ASP A 153 -7.86 -11.40 13.16
C ASP A 153 -7.21 -10.89 11.85
N TYR A 154 -6.42 -9.83 11.95
CA TYR A 154 -5.70 -9.24 10.83
C TYR A 154 -4.30 -9.84 10.69
N ILE A 155 -3.96 -10.30 9.47
CA ILE A 155 -2.59 -10.76 9.20
C ILE A 155 -1.66 -9.56 9.12
N SER A 156 -0.52 -9.63 9.82
CA SER A 156 0.52 -8.62 9.70
C SER A 156 1.30 -8.80 8.39
N PHE A 157 1.97 -7.76 7.91
CA PHE A 157 2.77 -7.87 6.69
C PHE A 157 3.86 -8.94 6.81
N VAL A 158 4.52 -9.07 7.98
CA VAL A 158 5.51 -10.13 8.20
C VAL A 158 4.87 -11.52 8.26
N GLY A 159 3.68 -11.66 8.86
CA GLY A 159 2.93 -12.91 8.81
C GLY A 159 2.59 -13.31 7.37
N LEU A 160 2.22 -12.32 6.54
CA LEU A 160 1.92 -12.53 5.14
C LEU A 160 3.16 -12.95 4.33
N LEU A 161 4.32 -12.34 4.59
CA LEU A 161 5.58 -12.73 3.97
C LEU A 161 6.02 -14.15 4.37
N ALA A 162 5.80 -14.51 5.63
CA ALA A 162 6.14 -15.84 6.16
C ALA A 162 5.24 -16.96 5.61
N ASP A 163 4.04 -16.62 5.12
CA ASP A 163 3.13 -17.61 4.54
C ASP A 163 3.72 -18.23 3.25
N PRO A 164 3.92 -19.57 3.22
CA PRO A 164 4.53 -20.27 2.08
C PRO A 164 3.69 -20.22 0.80
N ARG A 165 2.40 -19.89 0.89
CA ARG A 165 1.52 -19.70 -0.28
C ARG A 165 1.89 -18.45 -1.09
N TYR A 166 2.64 -17.52 -0.50
CA TYR A 166 3.06 -16.26 -1.12
C TYR A 166 4.58 -16.18 -1.17
N CYS A 167 5.26 -15.70 -0.12
CA CYS A 167 6.71 -15.52 -0.15
C CYS A 167 7.46 -16.65 0.56
N GLY A 168 6.91 -17.22 1.64
CA GLY A 168 7.61 -18.21 2.47
C GLY A 168 8.91 -17.68 3.08
N VAL A 169 9.04 -16.35 3.20
CA VAL A 169 10.25 -15.69 3.71
C VAL A 169 10.03 -15.40 5.18
N SER A 170 10.73 -16.15 6.04
CA SER A 170 10.77 -15.87 7.48
C SER A 170 11.73 -14.71 7.74
N TYR A 171 11.22 -13.67 8.38
CA TYR A 171 11.92 -12.39 8.56
C TYR A 171 12.34 -12.17 10.02
N LEU A 172 12.96 -13.18 10.64
CA LEU A 172 13.39 -13.12 12.04
C LEU A 172 14.34 -11.94 12.32
N GLU A 173 15.26 -11.64 11.39
CA GLU A 173 16.20 -10.53 11.50
C GLU A 173 15.51 -9.14 11.45
N LYS A 174 14.32 -9.03 10.86
CA LYS A 174 13.57 -7.76 10.78
C LYS A 174 12.74 -7.49 12.04
N GLU A 175 12.44 -8.49 12.86
CA GLU A 175 11.76 -8.24 14.14
C GLU A 175 12.66 -7.46 15.09
N GLU A 176 13.96 -7.80 15.17
CA GLU A 176 14.93 -7.04 15.96
C GLU A 176 15.08 -5.61 15.45
N VAL A 177 15.22 -5.43 14.13
CA VAL A 177 15.26 -4.09 13.52
C VAL A 177 13.98 -3.31 13.84
N ARG A 178 12.80 -3.90 13.66
CA ARG A 178 11.51 -3.26 13.95
C ARG A 178 11.31 -2.94 15.41
N VAL A 179 11.82 -3.77 16.32
CA VAL A 179 11.85 -3.45 17.76
C VAL A 179 12.69 -2.20 18.00
N LEU A 180 13.88 -2.10 17.38
CA LEU A 180 14.70 -0.89 17.45
C LEU A 180 14.00 0.32 16.81
N LEU A 181 13.31 0.14 15.68
CA LEU A 181 12.52 1.21 15.04
C LEU A 181 11.43 1.75 15.98
N ARG A 182 10.75 0.86 16.71
CA ARG A 182 9.68 1.23 17.66
C ARG A 182 10.20 1.92 18.92
N GLN A 183 11.46 1.75 19.28
CA GLN A 183 12.06 2.40 20.45
C GLN A 183 12.34 3.88 20.23
N ASP A 184 12.53 4.30 18.97
CA ASP A 184 12.73 5.70 18.62
C ASP A 184 11.57 6.24 17.79
N PRO A 185 10.60 6.95 18.40
CA PRO A 185 9.48 7.56 17.69
C PRO A 185 9.89 8.58 16.61
N MET A 186 11.13 9.09 16.67
CA MET A 186 11.69 10.08 15.75
C MET A 186 12.57 9.44 14.68
N PHE A 187 12.67 8.11 14.66
CA PHE A 187 13.54 7.34 13.76
C PHE A 187 13.50 7.84 12.31
N TRP A 188 12.29 7.96 11.74
CA TRP A 188 12.11 8.36 10.35
C TRP A 188 12.39 9.83 10.06
N LYS A 189 12.63 10.67 11.08
CA LYS A 189 13.00 12.08 10.90
C LYS A 189 14.48 12.33 10.68
N TYR A 190 15.37 11.43 11.08
CA TYR A 190 16.80 11.68 10.97
C TYR A 190 17.26 11.73 9.52
N ARG A 191 18.21 12.63 9.23
CA ARG A 191 18.84 12.80 7.92
C ARG A 191 20.36 12.98 8.04
N PRO A 192 21.15 12.52 7.05
CA PRO A 192 20.73 11.72 5.89
C PRO A 192 20.19 10.35 6.31
N LEU A 193 19.39 9.70 5.44
CA LEU A 193 18.90 8.35 5.73
C LEU A 193 20.09 7.41 5.93
N SER A 194 20.12 6.68 7.04
CA SER A 194 21.14 5.66 7.26
C SER A 194 20.89 4.45 6.34
N GLU A 195 21.92 3.63 6.13
CA GLU A 195 21.77 2.40 5.34
C GLU A 195 20.70 1.46 5.91
N MET A 196 20.57 1.41 7.24
CA MET A 196 19.52 0.65 7.92
C MET A 196 18.12 1.20 7.60
N MET A 197 17.94 2.52 7.58
CA MET A 197 16.68 3.15 7.20
C MET A 197 16.29 2.83 5.76
N ILE A 198 17.26 2.94 4.84
CA ILE A 198 17.06 2.66 3.41
C ILE A 198 16.64 1.20 3.20
N ARG A 199 17.34 0.26 3.82
CA ARG A 199 17.02 -1.18 3.73
C ARG A 199 15.66 -1.50 4.35
N ALA A 200 15.38 -0.98 5.56
CA ALA A 200 14.11 -1.19 6.24
C ALA A 200 12.93 -0.69 5.40
N ALA A 201 13.01 0.55 4.89
CA ALA A 201 11.97 1.15 4.05
C ALA A 201 11.76 0.35 2.75
N ALA A 202 12.85 -0.05 2.06
CA ALA A 202 12.74 -0.87 0.85
C ALA A 202 12.07 -2.23 1.13
N ASP A 203 12.36 -2.84 2.28
CA ASP A 203 11.81 -4.13 2.69
C ASP A 203 10.30 -4.10 2.99
N ASP A 204 9.69 -2.93 3.21
CA ASP A 204 8.23 -2.81 3.40
C ASP A 204 7.46 -2.87 2.07
N VAL A 205 8.11 -2.58 0.93
CA VAL A 205 7.45 -2.56 -0.39
C VAL A 205 7.95 -3.59 -1.40
N ARG A 206 9.20 -4.06 -1.31
CA ARG A 206 9.84 -4.87 -2.37
C ARG A 206 9.14 -6.19 -2.70
N PHE A 207 8.34 -6.72 -1.77
CA PHE A 207 7.59 -7.97 -1.95
C PHE A 207 6.15 -7.77 -2.42
N LEU A 208 5.60 -6.55 -2.33
CA LEU A 208 4.18 -6.30 -2.55
C LEU A 208 3.75 -6.71 -3.96
N LEU A 209 4.56 -6.45 -4.98
CA LEU A 209 4.23 -6.83 -6.36
C LEU A 209 4.15 -8.35 -6.53
N CYS A 210 5.08 -9.12 -5.97
CA CYS A 210 5.04 -10.58 -6.02
C CYS A 210 3.82 -11.15 -5.29
N ILE A 211 3.53 -10.63 -4.09
CA ILE A 211 2.34 -11.01 -3.32
C ILE A 211 1.08 -10.71 -4.11
N TYR A 212 1.00 -9.52 -4.71
CA TYR A 212 -0.11 -9.09 -5.55
C TYR A 212 -0.40 -10.10 -6.66
N TYR A 213 0.58 -10.44 -7.50
CA TYR A 213 0.35 -11.37 -8.61
C TYR A 213 -0.13 -12.74 -8.11
N LYS A 214 0.48 -13.27 -7.05
CA LYS A 214 0.07 -14.56 -6.45
C LYS A 214 -1.33 -14.53 -5.83
N MET A 215 -1.77 -13.39 -5.30
CA MET A 215 -3.13 -13.23 -4.78
C MET A 215 -4.15 -13.07 -5.91
N MET A 216 -3.83 -12.28 -6.94
CA MET A 216 -4.73 -12.02 -8.06
C MET A 216 -5.05 -13.29 -8.85
N GLU A 217 -4.08 -14.21 -8.97
CA GLU A 217 -4.28 -15.53 -9.59
C GLU A 217 -5.29 -16.42 -8.83
N LYS A 218 -5.47 -16.20 -7.52
CA LYS A 218 -6.29 -17.05 -6.64
C LYS A 218 -7.66 -16.46 -6.31
N LEU A 219 -7.83 -15.15 -6.45
CA LEU A 219 -9.10 -14.48 -6.17
C LEU A 219 -10.11 -14.75 -7.29
N ASN A 220 -11.32 -15.15 -6.91
CA ASN A 220 -12.43 -15.27 -7.85
C ASN A 220 -13.05 -13.87 -8.14
N GLU A 221 -13.90 -13.79 -9.16
CA GLU A 221 -14.53 -12.53 -9.60
C GLU A 221 -15.27 -11.78 -8.48
N ARG A 222 -15.95 -12.52 -7.60
CA ARG A 222 -16.68 -11.94 -6.46
C ARG A 222 -15.72 -11.31 -5.45
N SER A 223 -14.63 -12.00 -5.13
CA SER A 223 -13.63 -11.48 -4.20
C SER A 223 -12.81 -10.34 -4.80
N LEU A 224 -12.54 -10.36 -6.11
CA LEU A 224 -11.92 -9.21 -6.79
C LEU A 224 -12.79 -7.96 -6.67
N TRP A 225 -14.10 -8.09 -6.85
CA TRP A 225 -15.02 -6.99 -6.64
C TRP A 225 -15.03 -6.51 -5.18
N TYR A 226 -15.14 -7.43 -4.20
CA TYR A 226 -15.08 -7.06 -2.78
C TYR A 226 -13.76 -6.39 -2.42
N LEU A 227 -12.63 -6.84 -2.98
CA LEU A 227 -11.32 -6.24 -2.78
C LEU A 227 -11.30 -4.79 -3.27
N ALA A 228 -11.83 -4.52 -4.46
CA ALA A 228 -11.91 -3.16 -5.00
C ALA A 228 -12.80 -2.26 -4.15
N VAL A 229 -13.96 -2.74 -3.70
CA VAL A 229 -14.87 -2.00 -2.81
C VAL A 229 -14.23 -1.74 -1.44
N ARG A 230 -13.73 -2.79 -0.77
CA ARG A 230 -13.10 -2.69 0.55
C ARG A 230 -11.83 -1.83 0.50
N GLY A 231 -11.03 -1.93 -0.56
CA GLY A 231 -9.87 -1.06 -0.81
C GLY A 231 -10.27 0.42 -0.90
N ALA A 232 -11.27 0.75 -1.72
CA ALA A 232 -11.79 2.12 -1.82
C ALA A 232 -12.35 2.66 -0.49
N LEU A 233 -12.89 1.80 0.36
CA LEU A 233 -13.38 2.15 1.70
C LEU A 233 -12.25 2.33 2.70
N TYR A 234 -11.26 1.42 2.74
CA TYR A 234 -10.08 1.54 3.58
C TYR A 234 -9.29 2.81 3.28
N SER A 235 -9.16 3.18 2.01
CA SER A 235 -8.49 4.43 1.64
C SER A 235 -9.19 5.69 2.19
N ARG A 236 -10.48 5.64 2.50
CA ARG A 236 -11.22 6.83 2.98
C ARG A 236 -11.70 6.74 4.42
N CYS A 237 -11.58 5.60 5.11
CA CYS A 237 -12.24 5.36 6.39
C CYS A 237 -11.81 6.31 7.51
N PHE A 238 -10.56 6.79 7.48
CA PHE A 238 -10.07 7.80 8.41
C PHE A 238 -10.07 9.22 7.82
N CYS A 239 -10.43 9.39 6.55
CA CYS A 239 -10.46 10.69 5.86
C CYS A 239 -11.82 11.39 5.98
N ILE A 240 -12.47 11.30 7.14
CA ILE A 240 -13.79 11.88 7.39
C ILE A 240 -13.71 13.41 7.36
N ASN A 241 -14.59 14.02 6.55
CA ASN A 241 -14.81 15.46 6.46
C ASN A 241 -16.32 15.75 6.46
N GLU A 242 -16.71 17.03 6.50
CA GLU A 242 -18.13 17.43 6.52
C GLU A 242 -18.88 17.18 5.20
N ASN A 243 -18.15 16.92 4.11
CA ASN A 243 -18.71 16.76 2.76
C ASN A 243 -19.11 15.31 2.43
N ASN A 244 -19.22 14.43 3.42
CA ASN A 244 -19.66 13.03 3.26
C ASN A 244 -18.96 12.28 2.11
N TYR A 245 -17.66 12.51 1.92
CA TYR A 245 -16.85 11.94 0.84
C TYR A 245 -17.26 12.32 -0.61
N ALA A 246 -18.04 13.38 -0.82
CA ALA A 246 -18.49 13.78 -2.17
C ALA A 246 -17.33 14.02 -3.15
N ASP A 247 -16.15 14.37 -2.65
CA ASP A 247 -14.98 14.63 -3.49
C ASP A 247 -14.09 13.39 -3.71
N TRP A 248 -14.48 12.22 -3.20
CA TRP A 248 -13.75 10.97 -3.41
C TRP A 248 -14.23 10.26 -4.67
N PRO A 249 -13.35 9.49 -5.35
CA PRO A 249 -13.76 8.64 -6.46
C PRO A 249 -14.90 7.69 -6.07
N ASP A 250 -15.77 7.40 -7.04
CA ASP A 250 -16.89 6.48 -6.84
C ASP A 250 -16.42 5.08 -6.42
N ILE A 251 -17.24 4.43 -5.61
CA ILE A 251 -17.04 3.03 -5.23
C ILE A 251 -17.44 2.15 -6.43
N PRO A 252 -16.71 1.06 -6.73
CA PRO A 252 -17.08 0.15 -7.81
C PRO A 252 -18.54 -0.31 -7.72
N PRO A 253 -19.32 -0.24 -8.82
CA PRO A 253 -20.71 -0.68 -8.82
C PRO A 253 -20.82 -2.20 -8.65
N ILE A 254 -21.99 -2.68 -8.20
CA ILE A 254 -22.27 -4.13 -8.10
C ILE A 254 -22.26 -4.74 -9.52
N PRO A 255 -21.46 -5.78 -9.80
CA PRO A 255 -21.42 -6.42 -11.11
C PRO A 255 -22.71 -7.17 -11.44
N GLY A 256 -23.04 -7.23 -12.73
CA GLY A 256 -24.24 -7.90 -13.26
C GLY A 256 -24.42 -9.34 -12.77
N PHE A 257 -23.33 -10.11 -12.67
CA PHE A 257 -23.36 -11.51 -12.26
C PHE A 257 -23.80 -11.71 -10.80
N MET A 258 -23.70 -10.69 -9.94
CA MET A 258 -24.09 -10.79 -8.54
C MET A 258 -25.61 -10.66 -8.33
N PHE A 259 -26.36 -10.14 -9.30
CA PHE A 259 -27.82 -9.99 -9.18
C PHE A 259 -28.59 -11.31 -9.29
N TYR A 260 -27.95 -12.39 -9.76
CA TYR A 260 -28.61 -13.67 -10.06
C TYR A 260 -28.28 -14.80 -9.07
N GLN A 261 -27.50 -14.54 -8.02
CA GLN A 261 -27.18 -15.55 -6.99
C GLN A 261 -28.12 -15.44 -5.77
N PRO A 262 -28.52 -16.55 -5.13
CA PRO A 262 -29.30 -16.51 -3.90
C PRO A 262 -28.51 -15.76 -2.82
N ILE A 263 -29.06 -14.63 -2.39
CA ILE A 263 -28.39 -13.67 -1.51
C ILE A 263 -28.36 -14.25 -0.09
N HIS A 264 -27.34 -15.03 0.26
CA HIS A 264 -27.00 -15.30 1.66
C HIS A 264 -25.93 -14.32 2.13
N SER A 265 -26.29 -13.03 2.25
CA SER A 265 -25.75 -12.13 3.28
C SER A 265 -26.42 -10.75 3.16
N ALA A 266 -26.80 -10.19 4.31
CA ALA A 266 -27.46 -8.89 4.47
C ALA A 266 -26.63 -7.66 4.03
N LEU A 267 -25.48 -7.87 3.38
CA LEU A 267 -24.54 -6.82 2.97
C LEU A 267 -24.87 -6.18 1.61
N LEU A 268 -25.75 -6.79 0.80
CA LEU A 268 -26.06 -6.32 -0.56
C LEU A 268 -27.18 -5.26 -0.64
N LEU A 269 -27.86 -4.94 0.47
CA LEU A 269 -28.94 -3.94 0.52
C LEU A 269 -28.52 -2.67 1.26
N VAL A 270 -27.31 -2.18 0.99
CA VAL A 270 -26.87 -0.88 1.49
C VAL A 270 -26.98 0.11 0.34
N SER A 271 -28.20 0.65 0.17
CA SER A 271 -28.40 1.89 -0.57
C SER A 271 -27.49 2.99 0.02
N GLN A 272 -27.21 4.02 -0.79
CA GLN A 272 -26.48 5.25 -0.43
C GLN A 272 -26.85 5.90 0.93
N SER A 273 -27.94 5.48 1.58
CA SER A 273 -28.42 6.00 2.87
C SER A 273 -28.04 5.19 4.11
N SER A 274 -27.51 3.95 4.00
CA SER A 274 -27.25 3.07 5.17
C SER A 274 -25.76 2.89 5.51
N TRP A 275 -24.88 3.72 4.97
CA TRP A 275 -23.41 3.65 5.14
C TRP A 275 -22.94 3.82 6.59
N ASN A 276 -23.71 4.49 7.45
CA ASN A 276 -23.40 4.61 8.88
C ASN A 276 -23.55 3.30 9.67
N ARG A 277 -24.13 2.25 9.08
CA ARG A 277 -24.31 0.94 9.74
C ARG A 277 -23.27 -0.09 9.30
N VAL A 278 -22.74 0.01 8.08
CA VAL A 278 -21.64 -0.84 7.57
C VAL A 278 -20.30 -0.50 8.21
N THR A 279 -20.12 0.74 8.68
CA THR A 279 -18.94 1.12 9.48
C THR A 279 -18.82 0.37 10.80
N LYS A 280 -19.91 -0.22 11.33
CA LYS A 280 -19.87 -1.10 12.52
C LYS A 280 -19.33 -2.50 12.23
N ASP A 281 -19.48 -2.99 10.99
CA ASP A 281 -18.98 -4.31 10.58
C ASP A 281 -17.58 -4.23 9.93
N LEU A 282 -17.10 -3.02 9.60
CA LEU A 282 -15.78 -2.77 9.02
C LEU A 282 -14.69 -2.41 10.05
N ASP A 283 -14.93 -2.57 11.36
CA ASP A 283 -14.00 -2.17 12.43
C ASP A 283 -13.40 -0.75 12.21
N CYS A 284 -14.14 0.14 11.55
CA CYS A 284 -13.79 1.55 11.38
C CYS A 284 -14.16 2.34 12.65
N MET A 285 -13.89 1.77 13.83
CA MET A 285 -13.92 2.56 15.05
C MET A 285 -12.75 3.55 14.97
N PRO A 286 -12.99 4.85 15.22
CA PRO A 286 -11.87 5.73 15.53
C PRO A 286 -11.15 5.10 16.72
N CYS A 287 -9.82 4.96 16.66
CA CYS A 287 -9.04 4.85 17.88
C CYS A 287 -9.40 6.10 18.71
N CYS A 288 -10.30 5.92 19.66
CA CYS A 288 -10.61 6.94 20.65
C CYS A 288 -9.33 7.19 21.44
N PHE A 289 -8.82 8.42 21.32
CA PHE A 289 -7.87 9.15 22.17
C PHE A 289 -6.57 8.47 22.60
#